data_AF-A0A9R1RD76-F1
#
_entry.id   AF-A0A9R1RD76-F1
#
_cell.length_a   1.000
_cell.length_b   1.000
_cell.length_c   1.000
_cell.angle_alpha   90.00
_cell.angle_beta   90.00
_cell.angle_gamma   90.00
#
_symmetry.space_group_name_H-M   'P 1'
#
loop_
_entity.id
_entity.type
_entity.pdbx_description
1 polymer ?
#
loop_
_entity_poly.entity_id
_entity_poly.type
_entity_poly.pdbx_seq_one_letter_code
_entity_poly.pdbx_strand_id
1 'polypeptide(L)'
;MRRLPRAEVASILSSRIHPDRAPSCYKALKLQNPDLIPSPEEEMDELKVAEYADARDFYEAAEEFSIFQAWVRSEYAKYGYVEVDDDYLAHREQVRACSDRAREAALEAIDFSDGDEDLKIFFRNRQH
;
A
#
# COMPACT_ATOMS: atom_id res chain seq x y z
N MET A 1 -14.10 -4.27 -20.17
CA MET A 1 -12.94 -3.37 -20.34
C MET A 1 -13.38 -1.91 -20.23
N ARG A 2 -12.67 -1.12 -19.44
CA ARG A 2 -13.00 0.27 -19.10
C ARG A 2 -11.76 1.15 -19.24
N ARG A 3 -11.92 2.29 -19.90
CA ARG A 3 -10.85 3.28 -20.01
C ARG A 3 -10.64 4.00 -18.67
N LEU A 4 -9.38 4.07 -18.21
CA LEU A 4 -9.03 4.81 -17.01
C LEU A 4 -9.08 6.33 -17.25
N PRO A 5 -9.54 7.12 -16.28
CA PRO A 5 -9.44 8.57 -16.32
C PRO A 5 -7.97 9.03 -16.43
N ARG A 6 -7.72 10.11 -17.16
CA ARG A 6 -6.35 10.64 -17.35
C ARG A 6 -5.67 11.02 -16.02
N ALA A 7 -6.43 11.56 -15.07
CA ALA A 7 -5.91 11.89 -13.74
C ALA A 7 -5.48 10.63 -12.97
N GLU A 8 -6.20 9.52 -13.14
CA GLU A 8 -5.85 8.25 -12.52
C GLU A 8 -4.59 7.65 -13.13
N VAL A 9 -4.47 7.64 -14.46
CA VAL A 9 -3.24 7.21 -15.15
C VAL A 9 -2.05 8.06 -14.69
N ALA A 10 -2.20 9.37 -14.58
CA ALA A 10 -1.16 10.25 -14.07
C ALA A 10 -0.79 9.91 -12.61
N SER A 11 -1.78 9.65 -11.76
CA SER A 11 -1.55 9.23 -10.38
C SER A 11 -0.73 7.93 -10.30
N ILE A 12 -1.11 6.90 -11.08
CA ILE A 12 -0.41 5.62 -11.13
C ILE A 12 1.05 5.82 -11.57
N LEU A 13 1.27 6.58 -12.64
CA LEU A 13 2.61 6.83 -13.18
C LEU A 13 3.48 7.72 -12.28
N SER A 14 2.87 8.58 -11.46
CA SER A 14 3.58 9.43 -10.49
C SER A 14 3.86 8.75 -9.16
N SER A 15 3.19 7.62 -8.88
CA SER A 15 3.36 6.87 -7.64
C SER A 15 4.82 6.42 -7.48
N ARG A 16 5.32 6.55 -6.24
CA ARG A 16 6.68 6.18 -5.85
C ARG A 16 6.74 4.86 -5.08
N ILE A 17 5.65 4.11 -5.04
CA ILE A 17 5.61 2.77 -4.47
C ILE A 17 6.54 1.90 -5.30
N HIS A 18 7.59 1.41 -4.65
CA HIS A 18 8.64 0.59 -5.27
C HIS A 18 9.38 -0.16 -4.15
N PRO A 19 9.87 -1.39 -4.38
CA PRO A 19 10.62 -2.16 -3.38
C PRO A 19 11.80 -1.38 -2.79
N ASP A 20 12.55 -0.64 -3.62
CA ASP A 20 13.68 0.21 -3.17
C ASP A 20 13.26 1.37 -2.26
N ARG A 21 11.97 1.72 -2.21
CA ARG A 21 11.41 2.77 -1.36
C ARG A 21 10.75 2.22 -0.10
N ALA A 22 10.95 0.93 0.21
CA ALA A 22 10.51 0.33 1.46
C ALA A 22 10.99 1.12 2.69
N PRO A 23 10.18 1.15 3.77
CA PRO A 23 10.60 1.62 5.09
C PRO A 23 11.93 1.00 5.53
N SER A 24 12.71 1.73 6.34
CA SER A 24 14.02 1.27 6.80
C SER A 24 13.96 -0.01 7.63
N CYS A 25 12.92 -0.20 8.44
CA CYS A 25 12.68 -1.43 9.19
C CYS A 25 12.53 -2.64 8.24
N TYR A 26 11.72 -2.53 7.19
CA TYR A 26 11.52 -3.62 6.24
C TYR A 26 12.78 -3.95 5.45
N LYS A 27 13.57 -2.92 5.07
CA LYS A 27 14.88 -3.13 4.45
C LYS A 27 15.85 -3.85 5.36
N ALA A 28 15.89 -3.49 6.64
CA ALA A 28 16.73 -4.15 7.62
C ALA A 28 16.31 -5.62 7.81
N LEU A 29 14.99 -5.88 7.92
CA LEU A 29 14.44 -7.24 7.99
C LEU A 29 14.82 -8.06 6.76
N LYS A 30 14.59 -7.55 5.55
CA LYS A 30 14.89 -8.24 4.28
C LYS A 30 16.39 -8.50 4.12
N LEU A 31 17.24 -7.61 4.64
CA LEU A 31 18.69 -7.79 4.60
C LEU A 31 19.16 -8.91 5.53
N GLN A 32 18.57 -9.01 6.72
CA GLN A 32 18.90 -10.04 7.71
C GLN A 32 18.28 -11.39 7.35
N ASN A 33 17.07 -11.36 6.80
CA ASN A 33 16.25 -12.51 6.47
C ASN A 33 15.57 -12.28 5.10
N PRO A 34 16.21 -12.69 3.99
CA PRO A 34 15.71 -12.48 2.65
C PRO A 34 14.34 -13.11 2.38
N ASP A 35 14.01 -14.22 3.05
CA ASP A 35 12.73 -14.90 2.86
C ASP A 35 11.60 -14.27 3.69
N LEU A 36 11.95 -13.40 4.65
CA LEU A 36 11.00 -12.77 5.59
C LEU A 36 10.15 -13.82 6.34
N ILE A 37 10.77 -14.94 6.69
CA ILE A 37 10.14 -16.01 7.47
C ILE A 37 10.73 -15.95 8.88
N PRO A 38 9.94 -15.63 9.92
CA PRO A 38 10.46 -15.57 11.29
C PRO A 38 11.13 -16.88 11.71
N SER A 39 12.17 -16.80 12.54
CA SER A 39 12.74 -18.00 13.18
C SER A 39 11.78 -18.59 14.22
N PRO A 40 11.95 -19.85 14.66
CA PRO A 40 11.11 -20.43 15.70
C PRO A 40 11.08 -19.63 17.02
N GLU A 41 12.17 -18.96 17.36
CA GLU A 41 12.24 -18.05 18.51
C GLU A 41 11.46 -16.75 18.27
N GLU A 42 11.55 -16.19 17.06
CA GLU A 42 10.82 -14.98 16.66
C GLU A 42 9.32 -15.23 16.50
N GLU A 43 8.91 -16.45 16.15
CA GLU A 43 7.50 -16.87 16.10
C GLU A 43 6.80 -16.77 17.47
N MET A 44 7.56 -16.77 18.57
CA MET A 44 7.01 -16.57 19.92
C MET A 44 6.68 -15.10 20.22
N ASP A 45 7.17 -14.15 19.41
CA ASP A 45 6.89 -12.72 19.55
C ASP A 45 5.85 -12.30 18.50
N GLU A 46 4.61 -12.10 18.96
CA GLU A 46 3.48 -11.72 18.10
C GLU A 46 3.73 -10.42 17.32
N LEU A 47 4.41 -9.43 17.94
CA LEU A 47 4.73 -8.18 17.26
C LEU A 47 5.77 -8.41 16.17
N LYS A 48 6.73 -9.31 16.41
CA LYS A 48 7.73 -9.67 15.42
C LYS A 48 7.11 -10.40 14.23
N VAL A 49 6.20 -11.33 14.49
CA VAL A 49 5.44 -12.03 13.45
C VAL A 49 4.64 -11.05 12.59
N ALA A 50 3.97 -10.08 13.22
CA ALA A 50 3.27 -9.01 12.51
C ALA A 50 4.21 -8.16 11.64
N GLU A 51 5.38 -7.78 12.17
CA GLU A 51 6.40 -7.03 11.42
C GLU A 51 6.87 -7.78 10.16
N TYR A 52 7.07 -9.11 10.26
CA TYR A 52 7.42 -9.97 9.12
C TYR A 52 6.27 -10.12 8.12
N ALA A 53 5.02 -10.18 8.57
CA ALA A 53 3.85 -10.19 7.70
C ALA A 53 3.73 -8.87 6.93
N ASP A 54 3.77 -7.74 7.61
CA ASP A 54 3.66 -6.42 7.00
C ASP A 54 4.79 -6.14 5.99
N ALA A 55 6.01 -6.60 6.30
CA ALA A 55 7.13 -6.48 5.38
C ALA A 55 6.91 -7.31 4.10
N ARG A 56 6.41 -8.55 4.21
CA ARG A 56 6.10 -9.39 3.04
C ARG A 56 5.03 -8.75 2.17
N ASP A 57 3.92 -8.36 2.79
CA ASP A 57 2.79 -7.73 2.09
C ASP A 57 3.25 -6.46 1.36
N PHE A 58 4.12 -5.66 1.98
CA PHE A 58 4.68 -4.48 1.32
C PHE A 58 5.51 -4.85 0.08
N TYR A 59 6.44 -5.80 0.20
CA TYR A 59 7.31 -6.16 -0.92
C TYR A 59 6.53 -6.78 -2.08
N GLU A 60 5.59 -7.69 -1.79
CA GLU A 60 4.71 -8.30 -2.78
C GLU A 60 3.89 -7.23 -3.51
N ALA A 61 3.17 -6.38 -2.76
CA ALA A 61 2.37 -5.31 -3.36
C ALA A 61 3.21 -4.30 -4.15
N ALA A 62 4.42 -3.98 -3.67
CA ALA A 62 5.30 -3.04 -4.37
C ALA A 62 5.88 -3.63 -5.67
N GLU A 63 6.18 -4.93 -5.71
CA GLU A 63 6.63 -5.64 -6.91
C GLU A 63 5.51 -5.73 -7.95
N GLU A 64 4.31 -6.19 -7.55
CA GLU A 64 3.14 -6.24 -8.42
C GLU A 64 2.79 -4.85 -8.97
N PHE A 65 2.80 -3.83 -8.12
CA PHE A 65 2.53 -2.46 -8.54
C PHE A 65 3.58 -1.92 -9.51
N SER A 66 4.85 -2.32 -9.35
CA SER A 66 5.93 -1.91 -10.27
C SER A 66 5.73 -2.50 -11.66
N ILE A 67 5.34 -3.78 -11.74
CA ILE A 67 4.99 -4.46 -13.00
C ILE A 67 3.78 -3.77 -13.65
N PHE A 68 2.73 -3.52 -12.86
CA PHE A 68 1.55 -2.82 -13.33
C PHE A 68 1.86 -1.41 -13.84
N GLN A 69 2.68 -0.64 -13.11
CA GLN A 69 3.08 0.71 -13.52
C GLN A 69 3.87 0.69 -14.84
N ALA A 70 4.74 -0.31 -15.04
CA ALA A 70 5.46 -0.49 -16.30
C ALA A 70 4.51 -0.82 -17.47
N TRP A 71 3.52 -1.67 -17.24
CA TRP A 71 2.46 -1.97 -18.22
C TRP A 71 1.64 -0.72 -18.57
N VAL A 72 1.17 0.04 -17.57
CA VAL A 72 0.45 1.32 -17.78
C VAL A 72 1.27 2.29 -18.61
N ARG A 73 2.59 2.38 -18.35
CA ARG A 73 3.51 3.23 -19.12
C ARG A 73 3.59 2.79 -20.59
N SER A 74 3.67 1.48 -20.84
CA SER A 74 3.71 0.91 -22.18
C SER A 74 2.42 1.17 -22.95
N GLU A 75 1.27 0.85 -22.36
CA GLU A 75 -0.05 1.06 -22.97
C GLU A 75 -0.31 2.53 -23.27
N TYR A 76 -0.02 3.40 -22.30
CA TYR A 76 -0.23 4.84 -22.49
C TYR A 76 0.69 5.42 -23.58
N ALA A 77 1.94 4.95 -23.69
CA ALA A 77 2.85 5.38 -24.76
C ALA A 77 2.36 4.91 -26.15
N LYS A 78 1.75 3.72 -26.23
CA LYS A 78 1.28 3.13 -27.48
C LYS A 78 -0.05 3.71 -27.97
N TYR A 79 -1.00 3.91 -27.07
CA TYR A 79 -2.38 4.27 -27.41
C TYR A 79 -2.80 5.67 -26.97
N GLY A 80 -2.05 6.31 -26.07
CA GLY A 80 -2.45 7.57 -25.44
C GLY A 80 -3.54 7.41 -24.37
N TYR A 81 -3.88 6.17 -24.02
CA TYR A 81 -4.84 5.81 -22.98
C TYR A 81 -4.54 4.40 -22.44
N VAL A 82 -5.21 4.05 -21.35
CA VAL A 82 -5.14 2.72 -20.73
C VAL A 82 -6.55 2.19 -20.55
N GLU A 83 -6.79 0.97 -21.00
CA GLU A 83 -8.01 0.20 -20.77
C GLU A 83 -7.70 -0.96 -19.84
N VAL A 84 -8.54 -1.14 -18.82
CA VAL A 84 -8.43 -2.21 -17.83
C VAL A 84 -9.65 -3.12 -17.91
N ASP A 85 -9.50 -4.39 -17.54
CA ASP A 85 -10.62 -5.31 -17.43
C ASP A 85 -11.39 -5.14 -16.11
N ASP A 86 -12.44 -5.95 -15.95
CA ASP A 86 -13.31 -5.89 -14.77
C ASP A 86 -12.64 -6.55 -13.55
N ASP A 87 -11.68 -7.46 -13.77
CA ASP A 87 -10.89 -8.10 -12.71
C ASP A 87 -10.00 -7.07 -12.00
N TYR A 88 -9.35 -6.19 -12.76
CA TYR A 88 -8.61 -5.05 -12.20
C TYR A 88 -9.53 -4.14 -11.38
N LEU A 89 -10.73 -3.84 -11.88
CA LEU A 89 -11.66 -2.96 -11.17
C LEU A 89 -12.12 -3.60 -9.85
N ALA A 90 -12.41 -4.90 -9.84
CA ALA A 90 -12.76 -5.64 -8.63
C ALA A 90 -11.60 -5.67 -7.63
N HIS A 91 -10.38 -5.94 -8.09
CA HIS A 91 -9.20 -5.93 -7.22
C HIS A 91 -8.92 -4.53 -6.64
N ARG A 92 -9.05 -3.47 -7.46
CA ARG A 92 -8.92 -2.07 -7.02
C ARG A 92 -9.92 -1.72 -5.92
N GLU A 93 -11.17 -2.16 -6.06
CA GLU A 93 -12.20 -1.93 -5.04
C GLU A 93 -11.88 -2.66 -3.74
N GLN A 94 -11.38 -3.90 -3.82
CA GLN A 94 -10.93 -4.65 -2.63
C GLN A 94 -9.76 -3.97 -1.92
N VAL A 95 -8.72 -3.52 -2.66
CA VAL A 95 -7.58 -2.82 -2.08
C VAL A 95 -8.00 -1.51 -1.40
N ARG A 96 -8.93 -0.77 -2.01
CA ARG A 96 -9.51 0.44 -1.37
C ARG A 96 -10.24 0.11 -0.09
N ALA A 97 -11.10 -0.91 -0.10
CA ALA A 97 -11.82 -1.34 1.08
C ALA A 97 -10.88 -1.81 2.21
N CYS A 98 -9.81 -2.54 1.89
CA CYS A 98 -8.77 -2.89 2.85
C CYS A 98 -8.04 -1.66 3.40
N SER A 99 -7.66 -0.71 2.53
CA SER A 99 -7.00 0.53 2.97
C SER A 99 -7.90 1.37 3.87
N ASP A 100 -9.20 1.47 3.57
CA ASP A 100 -10.16 2.18 4.41
C ASP A 100 -10.35 1.51 5.77
N ARG A 101 -10.48 0.18 5.80
CA ARG A 101 -10.55 -0.58 7.07
C ARG A 101 -9.28 -0.43 7.90
N ALA A 102 -8.10 -0.51 7.27
CA ALA A 102 -6.82 -0.32 7.96
C ALA A 102 -6.71 1.10 8.53
N ARG A 103 -7.18 2.12 7.80
CA ARG A 103 -7.23 3.49 8.27
C ARG A 103 -8.19 3.67 9.44
N GLU A 104 -9.36 3.03 9.40
CA GLU A 104 -10.32 3.04 10.53
C GLU A 104 -9.71 2.37 11.76
N ALA A 105 -9.12 1.17 11.62
CA ALA A 105 -8.46 0.47 12.71
C ALA A 105 -7.29 1.28 13.30
N ALA A 106 -6.47 1.91 12.44
CA ALA A 106 -5.39 2.79 12.89
C ALA A 106 -5.91 4.01 13.65
N LEU A 107 -7.04 4.59 13.25
CA LEU A 107 -7.68 5.69 13.97
C LEU A 107 -8.26 5.24 15.31
N GLU A 108 -8.84 4.05 15.40
CA GLU A 108 -9.34 3.47 16.66
C GLU A 108 -8.23 3.11 17.64
N ALA A 109 -7.07 2.70 17.13
CA ALA A 109 -5.89 2.39 17.95
C ALA A 109 -5.20 3.64 18.52
N ILE A 110 -5.49 4.83 17.99
CA ILE A 110 -4.99 6.08 18.55
C ILE A 110 -5.88 6.48 19.74
N ASP A 111 -5.33 6.37 20.95
CA ASP A 111 -5.99 6.92 22.14
C ASP A 111 -5.90 8.44 22.13
N PHE A 112 -6.99 9.10 21.71
CA PHE A 112 -7.09 10.55 21.73
C PHE A 112 -7.54 11.12 23.10
N SER A 113 -7.38 10.37 24.19
CA SER A 113 -7.74 10.80 25.55
C SER A 113 -6.78 11.86 26.12
N ASP A 114 -5.54 11.92 25.63
CA ASP A 114 -4.55 12.96 25.96
C ASP A 114 -4.50 13.98 24.80
N GLY A 115 -5.22 15.08 24.96
CA GLY A 115 -5.80 15.83 23.84
C GLY A 115 -4.87 16.79 23.08
N ASP A 116 -5.16 16.92 21.80
CA ASP A 116 -5.16 18.20 21.08
C ASP A 116 -6.43 18.21 20.21
N GLU A 117 -7.43 19.02 20.59
CA GLU A 117 -8.69 19.15 19.82
C GLU A 117 -8.42 19.61 18.37
N ASP A 118 -7.34 20.36 18.15
CA ASP A 118 -6.90 20.80 16.84
C ASP A 118 -6.44 19.64 15.93
N LEU A 119 -5.82 18.60 16.49
CA LEU A 119 -5.45 17.38 15.76
C LEU A 119 -6.69 16.56 15.37
N LYS A 120 -7.70 16.48 16.26
CA LYS A 120 -8.99 15.83 15.95
C LYS A 120 -9.73 16.54 14.81
N ILE A 121 -9.69 17.87 14.79
CA ILE A 121 -10.31 18.68 13.73
C ILE A 121 -9.54 18.57 12.42
N PHE A 122 -8.20 18.50 12.45
CA PHE A 122 -7.37 18.34 11.26
C PHE A 122 -7.63 17.02 10.52
N PHE A 123 -7.73 15.89 11.24
CA PHE A 123 -8.04 14.60 10.62
C PHE A 123 -9.50 14.49 10.16
N ARG A 124 -10.44 15.16 10.84
CA ARG A 124 -11.86 15.19 10.46
C ARG A 124 -12.11 16.05 9.21
N ASN A 125 -11.37 17.15 9.03
CA ASN A 125 -11.60 18.11 7.94
C ASN A 125 -10.89 17.76 6.62
N ARG A 126 -10.06 16.71 6.58
CA ARG A 126 -9.42 16.20 5.35
C ARG A 126 -10.34 15.24 4.57
N GLN A 127 -11.66 15.42 4.68
CA GLN A 127 -12.72 14.65 4.02
C GLN A 127 -13.28 15.33 2.75
N HIS A 128 -12.66 16.41 2.25
CA HIS A 128 -13.07 17.07 0.99
C HIS A 128 -11.95 17.10 -0.06
#